data_AF-Q6XJV6-F1
#
_entry.id   AF-Q6XJV6-F1
#
_cell.length_a   1.000
_cell.length_b   1.000
_cell.length_c   1.000
_cell.angle_alpha   90.00
_cell.angle_beta   90.00
_cell.angle_gamma   90.00
#
_symmetry.space_group_name_H-M   'P 1'
#
loop_
_entity.id
_entity.type
_entity.pdbx_description
1 polymer ?
#
loop_
_entity_poly.entity_id
_entity_poly.type
_entity_poly.pdbx_seq_one_letter_code
_entity_poly.pdbx_strand_id
1 'polypeptide(L)'
;MHALGRTPALTLLIFIYNFVSVYTIVSVQMGTKARLCCRSIPLTKAVLITWIIKPRGQPSCIMAYKVETKETNETCLGRNITWASTPDHIPDLQISAVALQHEGNYLCEITTPEGNFHKVYDLQVLVPPEVTYFLGENRTAVCEAMAGKPAAQISWTPDGDCVTKSESHSNGTVTVRSTCHWEQNNVSAVSCIVSHSTGNQSLSIELSRGTTSTTPSLLTILYVKMVLLGIILLKVGFAFFQKRNVTRT
;
A
#
# COMPACT_ATOMS: atom_id res chain seq x y z
N MET A 1 45.86 -41.71 40.57
CA MET A 1 45.46 -41.62 39.15
C MET A 1 44.32 -40.62 39.05
N HIS A 2 44.52 -39.54 38.30
CA HIS A 2 43.48 -38.55 38.00
C HIS A 2 42.37 -39.19 37.17
N ALA A 3 41.12 -38.95 37.55
CA ALA A 3 40.01 -38.85 36.60
C ALA A 3 39.33 -37.51 36.85
N LEU A 4 39.93 -36.46 36.27
CA LEU A 4 39.33 -35.15 36.15
C LEU A 4 38.13 -35.31 35.21
N GLY A 5 36.93 -35.43 35.77
CA GLY A 5 35.69 -35.55 35.01
C GLY A 5 35.41 -34.28 34.22
N ARG A 6 36.01 -34.16 33.02
CA ARG A 6 35.56 -33.26 31.97
C ARG A 6 34.17 -33.74 31.53
N THR A 7 33.12 -32.95 31.78
CA THR A 7 32.00 -32.71 30.84
C THR A 7 30.88 -31.85 31.46
N PRO A 8 31.07 -30.53 31.60
CA PRO A 8 29.93 -29.60 31.70
C PRO A 8 29.50 -29.01 30.34
N ALA A 9 30.30 -29.20 29.26
CA ALA A 9 29.99 -28.62 27.96
C ALA A 9 28.81 -29.33 27.25
N LEU A 10 28.69 -30.65 27.40
CA LEU A 10 27.65 -31.43 26.72
C LEU A 10 26.26 -31.17 27.32
N THR A 11 26.18 -31.04 28.65
CA THR A 11 24.97 -30.62 29.36
C THR A 11 24.58 -29.20 28.97
N LEU A 12 25.52 -28.26 28.89
CA LEU A 12 25.23 -26.88 28.44
C LEU A 12 24.68 -26.84 26.99
N LEU A 13 25.23 -27.65 26.08
CA LEU A 13 24.75 -27.75 24.69
C LEU A 13 23.34 -28.34 24.60
N ILE A 14 23.00 -29.31 25.45
CA ILE A 14 21.64 -29.87 25.54
C ILE A 14 20.66 -28.84 26.11
N PHE A 15 21.07 -28.01 27.07
CA PHE A 15 20.22 -26.91 27.59
C PHE A 15 19.98 -25.81 26.55
N ILE A 16 20.96 -25.51 25.70
CA ILE A 16 20.78 -24.53 24.60
C ILE A 16 19.84 -25.09 23.51
N TYR A 17 19.86 -26.39 23.25
CA TYR A 17 19.05 -27.02 22.20
C TYR A 17 17.53 -27.00 22.47
N ASN A 18 17.11 -26.93 23.74
CA ASN A 18 15.68 -26.94 24.11
C ASN A 18 14.99 -25.56 23.99
N PHE A 19 15.72 -24.50 23.67
CA PHE A 19 15.18 -23.12 23.61
C PHE A 19 15.13 -22.53 22.19
N VAL A 20 15.24 -23.34 21.14
CA VAL A 20 15.08 -22.85 19.77
C VAL A 20 13.60 -22.57 19.52
N SER A 21 13.15 -21.36 19.89
CA SER A 21 11.92 -20.79 19.37
C SER A 21 12.05 -20.70 17.85
N VAL A 22 11.10 -21.30 17.12
CA VAL A 22 10.95 -20.99 15.70
C VAL A 22 10.32 -19.61 15.62
N TYR A 23 11.16 -18.61 15.39
CA TYR A 23 10.75 -17.22 15.12
C TYR A 23 10.46 -17.08 13.64
N THR A 24 9.20 -16.81 13.28
CA THR A 24 8.75 -16.71 11.88
C THR A 24 8.17 -15.32 11.61
N ILE A 25 8.67 -14.64 10.58
CA ILE A 25 8.04 -13.39 10.10
C ILE A 25 6.93 -13.77 9.12
N VAL A 26 5.73 -13.24 9.32
CA VAL A 26 4.59 -13.47 8.44
C VAL A 26 4.04 -12.12 8.01
N SER A 27 4.04 -11.87 6.71
CA SER A 27 3.51 -10.63 6.13
C SER A 27 2.12 -10.87 5.56
N VAL A 28 1.13 -10.09 6.00
CA VAL A 28 -0.27 -10.23 5.55
C VAL A 28 -0.82 -8.88 5.10
N GLN A 29 -1.52 -8.87 3.96
CA GLN A 29 -2.17 -7.67 3.44
C GLN A 29 -3.34 -7.22 4.32
N MET A 30 -3.42 -5.92 4.58
CA MET A 30 -4.52 -5.30 5.29
C MET A 30 -5.88 -5.61 4.63
N GLY A 31 -6.91 -5.80 5.45
CA GLY A 31 -8.26 -6.18 5.03
C GLY A 31 -8.44 -7.66 4.71
N THR A 32 -7.35 -8.44 4.57
CA THR A 32 -7.45 -9.87 4.29
C THR A 32 -7.51 -10.72 5.57
N LYS A 33 -7.96 -11.95 5.43
CA LYS A 33 -8.02 -12.94 6.52
C LYS A 33 -6.65 -13.55 6.76
N ALA A 34 -6.19 -13.60 8.01
CA ALA A 34 -4.95 -14.29 8.40
C ALA A 34 -5.25 -15.53 9.23
N ARG A 35 -4.40 -16.55 9.09
CA ARG A 35 -4.41 -17.76 9.90
C ARG A 35 -2.98 -18.10 10.33
N LEU A 36 -2.74 -18.16 11.64
CA LEU A 36 -1.45 -18.52 12.22
C LEU A 36 -1.52 -19.94 12.78
N CYS A 37 -0.64 -20.81 12.29
CA CYS A 37 -0.68 -22.22 12.62
C CYS A 37 0.07 -22.55 13.91
N CYS A 38 -0.62 -23.17 14.88
CA CYS A 38 -0.01 -23.65 16.11
C CYS A 38 0.17 -25.17 16.11
N ARG A 39 1.00 -25.66 15.19
CA ARG A 39 1.30 -27.10 15.09
C ARG A 39 2.76 -27.37 15.38
N SER A 40 3.10 -27.42 16.67
CA SER A 40 4.44 -27.78 17.13
C SER A 40 4.57 -29.28 17.46
N ILE A 41 3.48 -29.92 17.90
CA ILE A 41 3.44 -31.33 18.32
C ILE A 41 2.06 -31.96 18.07
N PRO A 42 1.92 -33.30 18.14
CA PRO A 42 0.61 -33.97 18.20
C PRO A 42 -0.20 -33.52 19.43
N LEU A 43 -1.45 -33.09 19.23
CA LEU A 43 -2.32 -32.55 20.29
C LEU A 43 -2.90 -33.60 21.24
N THR A 44 -2.65 -34.89 20.99
CA THR A 44 -3.20 -36.00 21.78
C THR A 44 -2.75 -35.98 23.25
N LYS A 45 -1.66 -35.28 23.56
CA LYS A 45 -1.13 -35.10 24.92
C LYS A 45 -1.23 -33.66 25.44
N ALA A 46 -1.89 -32.78 24.70
CA ALA A 46 -2.06 -31.39 25.11
C ALA A 46 -2.95 -31.29 26.34
N VAL A 47 -2.53 -30.50 27.34
CA VAL A 47 -3.30 -30.20 28.55
C VAL A 47 -3.80 -28.76 28.50
N LEU A 48 -2.96 -27.84 28.01
CA LEU A 48 -3.26 -26.41 27.89
C LEU A 48 -2.71 -25.89 26.57
N ILE A 49 -3.53 -25.11 25.87
CA ILE A 49 -3.17 -24.45 24.61
C ILE A 49 -3.38 -22.95 24.80
N THR A 50 -2.34 -22.17 24.56
CA THR A 50 -2.34 -20.73 24.85
C THR A 50 -1.77 -19.92 23.68
N TRP A 51 -2.48 -18.89 23.25
CA TRP A 51 -1.94 -17.80 22.44
C TRP A 51 -1.70 -16.58 23.33
N ILE A 52 -0.47 -16.09 23.35
CA ILE A 52 -0.07 -14.83 23.97
C ILE A 52 0.21 -13.83 22.84
N ILE A 53 -0.59 -12.78 22.77
CA ILE A 53 -0.58 -11.81 21.68
C ILE A 53 -0.08 -10.48 22.22
N LYS A 54 0.98 -9.94 21.61
CA LYS A 54 1.62 -8.68 21.98
C LYS A 54 1.65 -7.76 20.75
N PRO A 55 0.55 -7.05 20.45
CA PRO A 55 0.53 -6.09 19.36
C PRO A 55 1.43 -4.88 19.69
N ARG A 56 1.96 -4.21 18.67
CA ARG A 56 2.83 -3.04 18.85
C ARG A 56 2.00 -1.86 19.36
N GLY A 57 2.47 -1.23 20.45
CA GLY A 57 1.84 -0.05 21.04
C GLY A 57 0.48 -0.29 21.71
N GLN A 58 0.08 -1.54 21.92
CA GLN A 58 -1.19 -1.91 22.56
C GLN A 58 -0.98 -2.92 23.69
N PRO A 59 -1.92 -3.03 24.65
CA PRO A 59 -1.82 -4.02 25.70
C PRO A 59 -1.95 -5.43 25.12
N SER A 60 -1.15 -6.34 25.67
CA SER A 60 -1.20 -7.76 25.33
C SER A 60 -2.54 -8.39 25.69
N CYS A 61 -2.92 -9.43 24.97
CA CYS A 61 -4.08 -10.25 25.29
C CYS A 61 -3.75 -11.73 25.11
N ILE A 62 -4.61 -12.60 25.65
CA ILE A 62 -4.39 -14.04 25.74
C ILE A 62 -5.67 -14.76 25.30
N MET A 63 -5.47 -15.89 24.61
CA MET A 63 -6.52 -16.88 24.38
C MET A 63 -6.01 -18.22 24.88
N ALA A 64 -6.68 -18.81 25.86
CA ALA A 64 -6.29 -20.08 26.47
C ALA A 64 -7.42 -21.10 26.38
N TYR A 65 -7.07 -22.36 26.17
CA TYR A 65 -8.00 -23.49 26.13
C TYR A 65 -7.47 -24.65 26.96
N LYS A 66 -8.26 -25.06 27.97
CA LYS A 66 -7.96 -26.21 28.82
C LYS A 66 -8.62 -27.45 28.25
N VAL A 67 -7.82 -28.43 27.83
CA VAL A 67 -8.30 -29.58 27.04
C VAL A 67 -9.23 -30.50 27.83
N GLU A 68 -8.91 -30.74 29.10
CA GLU A 68 -9.67 -31.64 29.97
C GLU A 68 -11.09 -31.12 30.28
N THR A 69 -11.19 -29.85 30.66
CA THR A 69 -12.48 -29.22 31.02
C THR A 69 -13.20 -28.63 29.82
N LYS A 70 -12.53 -28.53 28.66
CA LYS A 70 -13.01 -27.85 27.44
C LYS A 70 -13.39 -26.39 27.68
N GLU A 71 -12.70 -25.74 28.61
CA GLU A 71 -12.94 -24.34 28.97
C GLU A 71 -12.00 -23.41 28.21
N THR A 72 -12.55 -22.28 27.76
CA THR A 72 -11.80 -21.18 27.13
C THR A 72 -11.68 -20.00 28.08
N ASN A 73 -10.52 -19.36 28.11
CA ASN A 73 -10.32 -18.05 28.74
C ASN A 73 -9.72 -17.08 27.71
N GLU A 74 -10.47 -16.03 27.37
CA GLU A 74 -10.12 -15.11 26.29
C GLU A 74 -10.18 -13.65 26.74
N THR A 75 -9.09 -12.93 26.56
CA THR A 75 -9.00 -11.48 26.84
C THR A 75 -8.90 -10.64 25.57
N CYS A 76 -8.85 -11.26 24.39
CA CYS A 76 -8.76 -10.60 23.09
C CYS A 76 -10.13 -10.20 22.49
N LEU A 77 -11.17 -10.06 23.32
CA LEU A 77 -12.53 -9.75 22.87
C LEU A 77 -12.59 -8.44 22.07
N GLY A 78 -13.39 -8.44 20.99
CA GLY A 78 -13.59 -7.27 20.13
C GLY A 78 -12.40 -6.91 19.22
N ARG A 79 -11.32 -7.70 19.21
CA ARG A 79 -10.13 -7.43 18.39
C ARG A 79 -10.11 -8.16 17.05
N ASN A 80 -11.22 -8.76 16.61
CA ASN A 80 -11.29 -9.58 15.39
C ASN A 80 -10.32 -10.79 15.39
N ILE A 81 -9.92 -11.26 16.58
CA ILE A 81 -9.05 -12.42 16.79
C ILE A 81 -9.91 -13.54 17.38
N THR A 82 -9.83 -14.73 16.78
CA THR A 82 -10.63 -15.90 17.15
C THR A 82 -9.83 -17.18 16.95
N TRP A 83 -10.28 -18.29 17.53
CA TRP A 83 -9.81 -19.61 17.13
C TRP A 83 -10.29 -19.93 15.70
N ALA A 84 -9.42 -20.50 14.88
CA ALA A 84 -9.80 -20.90 13.53
C ALA A 84 -10.79 -22.09 13.52
N SER A 85 -10.76 -22.90 14.58
CA SER A 85 -11.62 -24.07 14.81
C SER A 85 -11.59 -24.41 16.31
N THR A 86 -12.15 -25.56 16.69
CA THR A 86 -12.01 -26.08 18.05
C THR A 86 -10.53 -26.30 18.40
N PRO A 87 -10.01 -25.74 19.52
CA PRO A 87 -8.57 -25.74 19.79
C PRO A 87 -7.96 -27.13 20.05
N ASP A 88 -8.74 -28.10 20.52
CA ASP A 88 -8.31 -29.49 20.70
C ASP A 88 -7.98 -30.22 19.39
N HIS A 89 -8.54 -29.77 18.27
CA HIS A 89 -8.27 -30.32 16.94
C HIS A 89 -7.30 -29.44 16.15
N ILE A 90 -7.55 -28.12 16.10
CA ILE A 90 -6.79 -27.16 15.31
C ILE A 90 -6.66 -25.86 16.12
N PRO A 91 -5.59 -25.70 16.91
CA PRO A 91 -5.34 -24.53 17.76
C PRO A 91 -4.81 -23.33 16.99
N ASP A 92 -5.19 -23.20 15.73
CA ASP A 92 -4.75 -22.09 14.89
C ASP A 92 -5.49 -20.83 15.28
N LEU A 93 -4.77 -19.71 15.28
CA LEU A 93 -5.35 -18.40 15.49
C LEU A 93 -5.80 -17.82 14.16
N GLN A 94 -6.94 -17.13 14.16
CA GLN A 94 -7.53 -16.50 13.00
C GLN A 94 -7.82 -15.03 13.27
N ILE A 95 -7.43 -14.18 12.31
CA ILE A 95 -7.79 -12.77 12.25
C ILE A 95 -8.71 -12.58 11.05
N SER A 96 -9.95 -12.12 11.28
CA SER A 96 -10.96 -12.05 10.21
C SER A 96 -10.63 -10.99 9.16
N ALA A 97 -10.18 -9.82 9.58
CA ALA A 97 -9.69 -8.74 8.73
C ALA A 97 -8.46 -8.09 9.38
N VAL A 98 -7.28 -8.32 8.79
CA VAL A 98 -6.03 -7.76 9.28
C VAL A 98 -6.03 -6.24 9.18
N ALA A 99 -5.44 -5.58 10.17
CA ALA A 99 -5.35 -4.13 10.30
C ALA A 99 -4.04 -3.80 11.01
N LEU A 100 -3.53 -2.57 10.86
CA LEU A 100 -2.25 -2.14 11.44
C LEU A 100 -2.14 -2.43 12.94
N GLN A 101 -3.24 -2.35 13.68
CA GLN A 101 -3.30 -2.64 15.10
C GLN A 101 -2.86 -4.09 15.45
N HIS A 102 -3.05 -5.04 14.52
CA HIS A 102 -2.69 -6.44 14.71
C HIS A 102 -1.17 -6.69 14.60
N GLU A 103 -0.39 -5.74 14.09
CA GLU A 103 1.06 -5.90 13.92
C GLU A 103 1.75 -6.16 15.25
N GLY A 104 2.61 -7.18 15.33
CA GLY A 104 3.33 -7.53 16.55
C GLY A 104 3.60 -9.02 16.71
N ASN A 105 3.87 -9.43 17.95
CA ASN A 105 4.31 -10.78 18.27
C ASN A 105 3.15 -11.68 18.71
N TYR A 106 3.08 -12.88 18.15
CA TYR A 106 2.10 -13.89 18.49
C TYR A 106 2.84 -15.16 18.89
N LEU A 107 2.71 -15.54 20.16
CA LEU A 107 3.31 -16.73 20.73
C LEU A 107 2.22 -17.75 20.95
N CYS A 108 2.31 -18.90 20.29
CA CYS A 108 1.53 -20.06 20.68
C CYS A 108 2.35 -20.97 21.59
N GLU A 109 1.74 -21.48 22.65
CA GLU A 109 2.29 -22.42 23.61
C GLU A 109 1.35 -23.60 23.79
N ILE A 110 1.88 -24.82 23.64
CA ILE A 110 1.18 -26.08 23.92
C ILE A 110 1.91 -26.75 25.08
N THR A 111 1.21 -26.92 26.20
CA THR A 111 1.71 -27.60 27.39
C THR A 111 1.28 -29.06 27.37
N THR A 112 2.25 -29.97 27.51
CA THR A 112 2.03 -31.41 27.74
C THR A 112 2.76 -31.85 29.01
N PRO A 113 2.46 -33.04 29.54
CA PRO A 113 3.21 -33.59 30.68
C PRO A 113 4.72 -33.74 30.41
N GLU A 114 5.12 -33.86 29.14
CA GLU A 114 6.52 -34.02 28.71
C GLU A 114 7.25 -32.69 28.53
N GLY A 115 6.55 -31.56 28.43
CA GLY A 115 7.16 -30.25 28.26
C GLY A 115 6.25 -29.21 27.61
N ASN A 116 6.82 -28.03 27.40
CA ASN A 116 6.15 -26.91 26.73
C ASN A 116 6.74 -26.71 25.34
N PHE A 117 5.87 -26.58 24.35
CA PHE A 117 6.25 -26.37 22.96
C PHE A 117 5.70 -25.04 22.48
N HIS A 118 6.56 -24.21 21.90
CA HIS A 118 6.15 -22.88 21.49
C HIS A 118 6.53 -22.53 20.05
N LYS A 119 5.73 -21.66 19.44
CA LYS A 119 5.98 -21.07 18.13
C LYS A 119 5.73 -19.57 18.18
N VAL A 120 6.67 -18.80 17.65
CA VAL A 120 6.62 -17.33 17.68
C VAL A 120 6.46 -16.80 16.27
N TYR A 121 5.51 -15.90 16.10
CA TYR A 121 5.27 -15.16 14.87
C TYR A 121 5.49 -13.66 15.08
N ASP A 122 6.20 -13.02 14.17
CA ASP A 122 6.17 -11.56 13.98
C ASP A 122 5.25 -11.26 12.80
N LEU A 123 4.02 -10.84 13.12
CA LEU A 123 3.01 -10.50 12.12
C LEU A 123 3.28 -9.08 11.63
N GLN A 124 3.62 -8.95 10.36
CA GLN A 124 3.80 -7.69 9.66
C GLN A 124 2.59 -7.40 8.76
N VAL A 125 2.08 -6.19 8.83
CA VAL A 125 0.93 -5.79 8.00
C VAL A 125 1.43 -5.04 6.76
N LEU A 126 1.04 -5.54 5.59
CA LEU A 126 1.25 -4.87 4.31
C LEU A 126 0.04 -4.01 3.98
N VAL A 127 0.25 -2.75 3.62
CA VAL A 127 -0.83 -1.84 3.23
C VAL A 127 -0.68 -1.54 1.73
N PRO A 128 -1.63 -1.97 0.88
CA PRO A 128 -1.58 -1.63 -0.54
C PRO A 128 -1.78 -0.11 -0.68
N PRO A 129 -0.94 0.60 -1.45
CA PRO A 129 -1.12 2.03 -1.66
C PRO A 129 -2.34 2.31 -2.54
N GLU A 130 -2.99 3.45 -2.31
CA GLU A 130 -3.93 4.01 -3.28
C GLU A 130 -3.13 4.79 -4.32
N VAL A 131 -3.31 4.46 -5.60
CA VAL A 131 -2.54 5.08 -6.69
C VAL A 131 -3.38 6.13 -7.39
N THR A 132 -2.88 7.36 -7.38
CA THR A 132 -3.45 8.49 -8.13
C THR A 132 -2.45 9.03 -9.14
N TYR A 133 -2.96 9.60 -10.21
CA TYR A 133 -2.15 10.17 -11.28
C TYR A 133 -2.89 11.34 -11.90
N PHE A 134 -2.15 12.35 -12.36
CA PHE A 134 -2.72 13.51 -13.02
C PHE A 134 -1.67 14.23 -13.85
N LEU A 135 -2.15 14.97 -14.85
CA LEU A 135 -1.31 15.88 -15.63
C LEU A 135 -1.00 17.12 -14.79
N GLY A 136 0.27 17.46 -14.67
CA GLY A 136 0.72 18.72 -14.07
C GLY A 136 0.89 19.82 -15.12
N GLU A 137 1.35 20.98 -14.68
CA GLU A 137 1.67 22.09 -15.58
C GLU A 137 2.93 21.81 -16.42
N ASN A 138 3.12 22.52 -17.53
CA ASN A 138 4.36 22.47 -18.33
C ASN A 138 4.78 21.04 -18.75
N ARG A 139 3.87 20.23 -19.30
CA ARG A 139 4.15 18.84 -19.76
C ARG A 139 4.72 17.94 -18.64
N THR A 140 4.31 18.18 -17.40
CA THR A 140 4.63 17.29 -16.30
C THR A 140 3.52 16.28 -16.07
N ALA A 141 3.87 15.11 -15.56
CA ALA A 141 2.92 14.14 -15.03
C ALA A 141 3.28 13.81 -13.59
N VAL A 142 2.27 13.62 -12.76
CA VAL A 142 2.42 13.25 -11.35
C VAL A 142 1.80 11.90 -11.14
N CYS A 143 2.50 11.04 -10.40
CA CYS A 143 2.02 9.76 -9.93
C CYS A 143 2.30 9.65 -8.44
N GLU A 144 1.27 9.30 -7.68
CA GLU A 144 1.32 9.25 -6.23
C GLU A 144 0.81 7.90 -5.73
N ALA A 145 1.65 7.19 -4.99
CA ALA A 145 1.31 5.97 -4.27
C ALA A 145 1.10 6.34 -2.80
N MET A 146 -0.16 6.48 -2.41
CA MET A 146 -0.58 7.02 -1.11
C MET A 146 -0.62 5.93 -0.04
N ALA A 147 -0.03 6.23 1.12
CA ALA A 147 -0.12 5.44 2.35
C ALA A 147 0.18 3.93 2.21
N GLY A 148 1.14 3.55 1.36
CA GLY A 148 1.61 2.17 1.22
C GLY A 148 2.48 1.71 2.39
N LYS A 149 2.46 0.41 2.73
CA LYS A 149 3.41 -0.19 3.68
C LYS A 149 3.88 -1.54 3.15
N PRO A 150 5.17 -1.72 2.81
CA PRO A 150 6.24 -0.70 2.83
C PRO A 150 6.06 0.38 1.74
N ALA A 151 7.02 1.31 1.62
CA ALA A 151 7.01 2.31 0.56
C ALA A 151 6.99 1.65 -0.83
N ALA A 152 6.05 2.04 -1.68
CA ALA A 152 6.00 1.63 -3.08
C ALA A 152 7.13 2.27 -3.89
N GLN A 153 7.53 1.62 -4.99
CA GLN A 153 8.47 2.17 -5.95
C GLN A 153 7.71 2.69 -7.17
N ILE A 154 8.08 3.87 -7.66
CA ILE A 154 7.46 4.48 -8.83
C ILE A 154 8.52 4.59 -9.94
N SER A 155 8.20 4.08 -11.12
CA SER A 155 8.97 4.26 -12.35
C SER A 155 8.08 4.75 -13.49
N TRP A 156 8.70 5.29 -14.54
CA TRP A 156 8.00 5.87 -15.67
C TRP A 156 8.47 5.25 -16.99
N THR A 157 7.63 5.30 -18.01
CA THR A 157 7.98 4.86 -19.36
C THR A 157 7.29 5.76 -20.40
N PRO A 158 8.01 6.39 -21.35
CA PRO A 158 9.46 6.43 -21.45
C PRO A 158 10.09 7.19 -20.28
N ASP A 159 11.41 7.04 -20.12
CA ASP A 159 12.18 7.80 -19.12
C ASP A 159 11.99 9.31 -19.34
N GLY A 160 11.93 10.05 -18.23
CA GLY A 160 11.82 11.50 -18.21
C GLY A 160 12.60 12.10 -17.05
N ASP A 161 12.60 13.42 -16.93
CA ASP A 161 13.27 14.13 -15.85
C ASP A 161 12.38 14.08 -14.60
N CYS A 162 12.65 13.09 -13.76
CA CYS A 162 11.78 12.72 -12.64
C CYS A 162 12.33 13.12 -11.27
N VAL A 163 11.48 13.71 -10.44
CA VAL A 163 11.75 13.98 -9.02
C VAL A 163 10.78 13.18 -8.17
N THR A 164 11.31 12.27 -7.36
CA THR A 164 10.53 11.43 -6.44
C THR A 164 10.76 11.87 -4.99
N LYS A 165 9.68 12.09 -4.25
CA LYS A 165 9.67 12.44 -2.82
C LYS A 165 8.85 11.42 -2.05
N SER A 166 9.25 11.15 -0.81
CA SER A 166 8.52 10.28 0.11
C SER A 166 8.19 11.01 1.41
N GLU A 167 7.02 10.69 1.95
CA GLU A 167 6.53 11.19 3.24
C GLU A 167 6.12 10.00 4.11
N SER A 168 6.73 9.88 5.29
CA SER A 168 6.42 8.84 6.26
C SER A 168 5.36 9.31 7.25
N HIS A 169 4.35 8.47 7.46
CA HIS A 169 3.24 8.73 8.38
C HIS A 169 3.47 8.07 9.74
N SER A 170 2.81 8.58 10.79
CA SER A 170 2.95 8.09 12.17
C SER A 170 2.49 6.63 12.36
N ASN A 171 1.58 6.16 11.51
CA ASN A 171 1.09 4.78 11.48
C ASN A 171 2.06 3.80 10.77
N GLY A 172 3.22 4.28 10.30
CA GLY A 172 4.23 3.49 9.61
C GLY A 172 3.99 3.28 8.10
N THR A 173 2.96 3.91 7.53
CA THR A 173 2.76 3.95 6.07
C THR A 173 3.62 5.06 5.44
N VAL A 174 3.86 4.97 4.13
CA VAL A 174 4.65 5.92 3.36
C VAL A 174 3.90 6.32 2.10
N THR A 175 3.82 7.62 1.84
CA THR A 175 3.32 8.16 0.57
C THR A 175 4.51 8.53 -0.31
N VAL A 176 4.49 8.05 -1.56
CA VAL A 176 5.56 8.32 -2.53
C VAL A 176 4.95 9.08 -3.70
N ARG A 177 5.51 10.25 -4.01
CA ARG A 177 5.08 11.12 -5.11
C ARG A 177 6.22 11.27 -6.11
N SER A 178 5.99 10.90 -7.35
CA SER A 178 6.93 11.12 -8.46
C SER A 178 6.35 12.13 -9.44
N THR A 179 7.11 13.17 -9.75
CA THR A 179 6.77 14.18 -10.76
C THR A 179 7.79 14.12 -11.87
N CYS A 180 7.35 13.90 -13.11
CA CYS A 180 8.24 13.77 -14.27
C CYS A 180 7.91 14.78 -15.34
N HIS A 181 8.96 15.27 -15.99
CA HIS A 181 8.88 16.19 -17.11
C HIS A 181 9.47 15.56 -18.37
N TRP A 182 8.85 15.82 -19.52
CA TRP A 182 9.39 15.45 -20.84
C TRP A 182 9.53 16.70 -21.70
N GLU A 183 10.79 17.14 -21.89
CA GLU A 183 11.14 18.29 -22.72
C GLU A 183 10.71 18.09 -24.18
N GLN A 184 10.84 16.86 -24.68
CA GLN A 184 10.58 16.54 -26.08
C GLN A 184 9.06 16.45 -26.37
N ASN A 185 8.62 17.13 -27.42
CA ASN A 185 7.23 17.09 -27.92
C ASN A 185 6.88 15.79 -28.66
N ASN A 186 7.83 14.86 -28.84
CA ASN A 186 7.61 13.55 -29.46
C ASN A 186 6.87 12.57 -28.54
N VAL A 187 6.96 12.74 -27.21
CA VAL A 187 6.26 11.91 -26.25
C VAL A 187 4.81 12.40 -26.13
N SER A 188 3.88 11.60 -26.64
CA SER A 188 2.43 11.84 -26.58
C SER A 188 1.77 11.17 -25.38
N ALA A 189 2.32 10.05 -24.90
CA ALA A 189 1.79 9.30 -23.77
C ALA A 189 2.92 8.75 -22.91
N VAL A 190 2.69 8.72 -21.61
CA VAL A 190 3.63 8.24 -20.59
C VAL A 190 2.93 7.27 -19.66
N SER A 191 3.62 6.24 -19.19
CA SER A 191 3.08 5.25 -18.26
C SER A 191 3.77 5.38 -16.91
N CYS A 192 3.00 5.57 -15.83
CA CYS A 192 3.48 5.38 -14.47
C CYS A 192 3.35 3.90 -14.09
N ILE A 193 4.39 3.32 -13.50
CA ILE A 193 4.42 1.96 -12.98
C ILE A 193 4.69 2.04 -11.48
N VAL A 194 3.72 1.58 -10.68
CA VAL A 194 3.82 1.49 -9.22
C VAL A 194 4.07 0.04 -8.84
N SER A 195 5.23 -0.24 -8.25
CA SER A 195 5.61 -1.56 -7.78
C SER A 195 5.54 -1.63 -6.26
N HIS A 196 4.77 -2.58 -5.73
CA HIS A 196 4.59 -2.77 -4.28
C HIS A 196 4.54 -4.27 -3.95
N SER A 197 4.83 -4.63 -2.69
CA SER A 197 4.84 -6.04 -2.26
C SER A 197 3.46 -6.72 -2.35
N THR A 198 2.38 -5.94 -2.42
CA THR A 198 1.01 -6.44 -2.63
C THR A 198 0.64 -6.58 -4.12
N GLY A 199 1.50 -6.13 -5.03
CA GLY A 199 1.24 -6.17 -6.47
C GLY A 199 1.77 -4.94 -7.21
N ASN A 200 1.74 -5.02 -8.54
CA ASN A 200 2.15 -3.95 -9.43
C ASN A 200 0.92 -3.33 -10.11
N GLN A 201 0.94 -2.02 -10.28
CA GLN A 201 -0.07 -1.27 -11.02
C GLN A 201 0.61 -0.41 -12.08
N SER A 202 -0.04 -0.20 -13.21
CA SER A 202 0.49 0.66 -14.27
C SER A 202 -0.64 1.40 -14.95
N LEU A 203 -0.39 2.65 -15.34
CA LEU A 203 -1.36 3.42 -16.10
C LEU A 203 -0.69 4.43 -17.03
N SER A 204 -1.27 4.59 -18.22
CA SER A 204 -0.88 5.55 -19.24
C SER A 204 -1.64 6.87 -19.13
N ILE A 205 -0.91 7.98 -19.25
CA ILE A 205 -1.37 9.36 -19.23
C ILE A 205 -1.01 9.98 -20.57
N GLU A 206 -1.97 10.61 -21.24
CA GLU A 206 -1.71 11.39 -22.45
C GLU A 206 -1.16 12.76 -22.07
N LEU A 207 0.04 13.08 -22.55
CA LEU A 207 0.60 14.42 -22.43
C LEU A 207 -0.09 15.31 -23.46
N SER A 208 -0.94 16.24 -23.03
CA SER A 208 -1.49 17.22 -23.96
C SER A 208 -0.33 17.91 -24.66
N ARG A 209 -0.27 17.85 -26.01
CA ARG A 209 0.44 18.88 -26.77
C ARG A 209 -0.15 20.16 -26.25
N GLY A 210 0.66 21.00 -25.60
CA GLY A 210 0.20 22.28 -25.09
C GLY A 210 -0.69 22.84 -26.18
N THR A 211 -1.99 22.93 -25.91
CA THR A 211 -2.87 23.62 -26.83
C THR A 211 -2.22 24.96 -26.83
N THR A 212 -1.55 25.29 -27.92
CA THR A 212 -1.39 26.68 -28.28
C THR A 212 -2.84 27.10 -28.26
N SER A 213 -3.27 27.71 -27.14
CA SER A 213 -4.36 28.67 -27.14
C SER A 213 -4.05 29.40 -28.41
N THR A 214 -4.82 29.11 -29.44
CA THR A 214 -4.45 29.45 -30.80
C THR A 214 -4.60 30.94 -30.74
N THR A 215 -3.53 31.62 -30.35
CA THR A 215 -3.40 33.05 -30.40
C THR A 215 -3.72 33.26 -31.85
N PRO A 216 -4.91 33.83 -32.16
CA PRO A 216 -5.35 33.86 -33.54
C PRO A 216 -4.18 34.50 -34.25
N SER A 217 -3.63 33.78 -35.23
CA SER A 217 -2.42 34.22 -35.90
C SER A 217 -2.62 35.68 -36.27
N LEU A 218 -1.56 36.50 -36.23
CA LEU A 218 -1.68 37.91 -36.61
C LEU A 218 -2.47 38.05 -37.92
N LEU A 219 -2.30 37.09 -38.85
CA LEU A 219 -3.08 36.93 -40.08
C LEU A 219 -4.58 36.70 -39.85
N THR A 220 -5.00 35.84 -38.94
CA THR A 220 -6.43 35.64 -38.60
C THR A 220 -7.03 36.92 -38.01
N ILE A 221 -6.31 37.60 -37.12
CA ILE A 221 -6.76 38.88 -36.55
C ILE A 221 -6.86 39.95 -37.66
N LEU A 222 -5.84 40.02 -38.53
CA LEU A 222 -5.80 40.97 -39.64
C LEU A 222 -6.90 40.69 -40.66
N TYR A 223 -7.14 39.42 -40.98
CA TYR A 223 -8.22 38.98 -41.86
C TYR A 223 -9.58 39.35 -41.30
N VAL A 224 -9.85 39.07 -40.02
CA VAL A 224 -11.10 39.46 -39.35
C VAL A 224 -11.27 40.98 -39.39
N LYS A 225 -10.22 41.76 -39.15
CA LYS A 225 -10.26 43.23 -39.28
C LYS A 225 -10.55 43.69 -40.71
N MET A 226 -9.93 43.07 -41.72
CA MET A 226 -10.15 43.39 -43.14
C MET A 226 -11.58 43.06 -43.58
N VAL A 227 -12.13 41.93 -43.15
CA VAL A 227 -13.53 41.54 -43.41
C VAL A 227 -14.47 42.55 -42.74
N LEU A 228 -14.22 42.91 -41.48
CA LEU A 228 -15.03 43.90 -40.76
C LEU A 228 -14.98 45.28 -41.46
N LEU A 229 -13.80 45.71 -41.89
CA LEU A 229 -13.61 46.96 -42.63
C LEU A 229 -14.34 46.92 -43.97
N GLY A 230 -14.26 45.81 -44.70
CA GLY A 230 -15.00 45.61 -45.96
C GLY A 230 -16.52 45.72 -45.77
N ILE A 231 -17.06 45.10 -44.72
CA ILE A 231 -18.49 45.20 -44.37
C ILE A 231 -18.87 46.65 -44.02
N ILE A 232 -18.02 47.37 -43.29
CA ILE A 232 -18.25 48.78 -42.96
C ILE A 232 -18.25 49.64 -44.23
N LEU A 233 -17.27 49.46 -45.13
CA LEU A 233 -17.19 50.19 -46.39
C LEU A 233 -18.41 49.91 -47.30
N LEU A 234 -18.89 48.66 -47.35
CA LEU A 234 -20.11 48.31 -48.07
C LEU A 234 -21.34 49.02 -47.48
N LYS A 235 -21.48 49.07 -46.15
CA LYS A 235 -22.59 49.80 -45.50
C LYS A 235 -22.53 51.30 -45.77
N VAL A 236 -21.34 51.92 -45.67
CA VAL A 236 -21.14 53.35 -45.97
C VAL A 236 -21.46 53.64 -47.44
N GLY A 237 -21.00 52.78 -48.36
CA GLY A 237 -21.32 52.87 -49.78
C GLY A 237 -22.83 52.81 -50.02
N PHE A 238 -23.52 51.82 -49.45
CA PHE A 238 -24.97 51.68 -49.60
C PHE A 238 -25.74 52.90 -49.07
N ALA A 239 -25.34 53.45 -47.92
CA ALA A 239 -25.92 54.68 -47.37
C ALA A 239 -25.67 55.90 -48.28
N PHE A 240 -24.48 56.02 -48.88
CA PHE A 240 -24.17 57.08 -49.84
C PHE A 240 -25.00 56.98 -51.12
N PHE A 241 -25.18 55.77 -51.67
CA PHE A 241 -26.04 55.53 -52.82
C PHE A 241 -27.52 55.81 -52.52
N GLN A 242 -28.02 55.39 -51.36
CA GLN A 242 -29.39 55.72 -50.93
C GLN A 242 -29.59 57.24 -50.79
N LYS A 243 -28.63 57.97 -50.18
CA LYS A 243 -28.70 59.44 -50.05
C LYS A 243 -28.74 60.14 -51.41
N ARG A 244 -27.95 59.68 -52.40
CA ARG A 244 -27.95 60.22 -53.76
C ARG A 244 -29.25 59.95 -54.51
N ASN A 245 -29.87 58.79 -54.33
CA ASN A 245 -31.17 58.50 -54.96
C ASN A 245 -32.30 59.38 -54.38
N VAL A 246 -32.28 59.65 -53.06
CA VAL A 246 -33.25 60.58 -52.44
C VAL A 246 -33.07 62.01 -52.95
N THR A 247 -31.86 62.45 -53.31
CA THR A 247 -31.64 63.81 -53.86
C THR A 247 -31.99 63.94 -55.34
N ARG A 248 -32.35 62.84 -56.02
CA ARG A 248 -32.71 62.83 -57.44
C ARG A 248 -34.21 62.69 -57.70
N THR A 249 -35.02 62.63 -56.63
CA THR A 249 -36.48 62.83 -56.62
C THR A 249 -36.78 64.19 -56.02
#